data_AF-A0A7V9F5I3-F1
#
_entry.id   AF-A0A7V9F5I3-F1
#
_cell.length_a   1.000
_cell.length_b   1.000
_cell.length_c   1.000
_cell.angle_alpha   90.00
_cell.angle_beta   90.00
_cell.angle_gamma   90.00
#
_symmetry.space_group_name_H-M   'P 1'
#
loop_
_entity.id
_entity.type
_entity.pdbx_description
1 polymer ?
#
loop_
_entity_poly.entity_id
_entity_poly.type
_entity_poly.pdbx_seq_one_letter_code
_entity_poly.pdbx_strand_id
1 'polypeptide(L)'
;MAQPIEDYAVLGDTGTAALVGRDGSVDWLCLPRFDSPACFAALLGTEEHGRWLLAPVGEASSTRCYVDGSFVLETTHETASGAVKVTDLMPIGDGRADLVRRVEGLSGVVMMRHEWVVRFSYGKVRPWVSRRRDPSGAEVITAIAGADMLVLRGPRLPKAADGTHADEFEVNAGDSLTFSTTWFKSHRDLPTMLDVDKRLRESIQLSQRWARHNTYRGPYREQVMRSLLVLRLLTHGGTGGIVAAPTTSLPEEFGGERNWDYRYCWLRDASLTLEAFLSAGYENEATIWRSWLLRAIAGDPQDMQIMYAVDGARELPERELHHLPGYANSRPVRVGNGAVGQHQS
;
A
#
# COMPACT_ATOMS: atom_id res chain seq x y z
N MET A 1 18.25 5.88 0.10
CA MET A 1 17.39 6.82 -0.66
C MET A 1 16.37 5.99 -1.41
N ALA A 2 15.21 6.56 -1.72
CA ALA A 2 14.18 5.88 -2.50
C ALA A 2 14.70 5.46 -3.89
N GLN A 3 14.18 4.36 -4.42
CA GLN A 3 14.50 3.87 -5.76
C GLN A 3 13.80 4.73 -6.84
N PRO A 4 14.17 4.60 -8.13
CA PRO A 4 13.35 5.10 -9.23
C PRO A 4 11.90 4.61 -9.11
N ILE A 5 10.92 5.44 -9.46
CA ILE A 5 9.50 5.15 -9.19
C ILE A 5 9.03 3.92 -9.98
N GLU A 6 9.60 3.71 -11.17
CA GLU A 6 9.40 2.56 -12.03
C GLU A 6 9.89 1.22 -11.42
N ASP A 7 10.76 1.29 -10.42
CA ASP A 7 11.22 0.11 -9.67
C ASP A 7 10.28 -0.27 -8.52
N TYR A 8 9.26 0.54 -8.23
CA TYR A 8 8.21 0.14 -7.29
C TYR A 8 7.07 -0.61 -7.98
N ALA A 9 6.55 -1.62 -7.30
CA ALA A 9 5.28 -2.27 -7.61
C ALA A 9 4.23 -1.86 -6.58
N VAL A 10 2.97 -1.80 -7.00
CA VAL A 10 1.85 -1.43 -6.13
C VAL A 10 1.15 -2.68 -5.61
N LEU A 11 0.89 -2.71 -4.31
CA LEU A 11 0.00 -3.64 -3.64
C LEU A 11 -1.21 -2.86 -3.15
N GLY A 12 -2.38 -3.49 -3.01
CA GLY A 12 -3.53 -2.80 -2.45
C GLY A 12 -4.71 -3.71 -2.17
N ASP A 13 -5.49 -3.32 -1.17
CA ASP A 13 -6.68 -4.04 -0.67
C ASP A 13 -8.00 -3.33 -1.04
N THR A 14 -7.94 -2.29 -1.87
CA THR A 14 -9.02 -1.32 -2.17
C THR A 14 -9.42 -0.43 -0.99
N GLY A 15 -8.82 -0.56 0.19
CA GLY A 15 -8.90 0.45 1.26
C GLY A 15 -7.71 1.42 1.20
N THR A 16 -6.55 0.89 0.84
CA THR A 16 -5.29 1.60 0.70
C THR A 16 -4.32 0.83 -0.22
N ALA A 17 -3.08 1.31 -0.31
CA ALA A 17 -2.02 0.70 -1.10
C ALA A 17 -0.64 0.84 -0.43
N ALA A 18 0.25 -0.07 -0.84
CA ALA A 18 1.66 -0.09 -0.49
C ALA A 18 2.53 -0.05 -1.74
N LEU A 19 3.73 0.52 -1.65
CA LEU A 19 4.74 0.45 -2.72
C LEU A 19 5.94 -0.39 -2.26
N VAL A 20 6.24 -1.44 -3.03
CA VAL A 20 7.35 -2.37 -2.78
C VAL A 20 8.41 -2.25 -3.87
N GLY A 21 9.64 -1.96 -3.49
CA GLY A 21 10.79 -1.83 -4.37
C GLY A 21 11.28 -3.18 -4.90
N ARG A 22 12.11 -3.16 -5.95
CA ARG A 22 12.76 -4.37 -6.49
C ARG A 22 13.74 -5.02 -5.51
N ASP A 23 14.19 -4.25 -4.53
CA ASP A 23 15.03 -4.68 -3.42
C ASP A 23 14.24 -5.35 -2.29
N GLY A 24 12.92 -5.52 -2.43
CA GLY A 24 12.07 -6.12 -1.41
C GLY A 24 11.74 -5.19 -0.24
N SER A 25 12.01 -3.88 -0.33
CA SER A 25 11.60 -2.89 0.67
C SER A 25 10.20 -2.35 0.39
N VAL A 26 9.31 -2.39 1.38
CA VAL A 26 8.06 -1.64 1.36
C VAL A 26 8.31 -0.26 1.95
N ASP A 27 8.41 0.74 1.08
CA ASP A 27 8.85 2.10 1.42
C ASP A 27 7.70 3.10 1.58
N TRP A 28 6.50 2.71 1.16
CA TRP A 28 5.28 3.50 1.32
C TRP A 28 4.14 2.61 1.77
N LEU A 29 3.47 3.01 2.86
CA LEU A 29 2.27 2.34 3.35
C LEU A 29 1.45 3.31 4.21
N CYS A 30 0.21 3.56 3.80
CA CYS A 30 -0.79 4.27 4.59
C CYS A 30 -1.83 3.27 5.09
N LEU A 31 -2.13 3.23 6.38
CA LEU A 31 -3.17 2.35 6.93
C LEU A 31 -4.08 3.14 7.88
N PRO A 32 -5.39 2.84 7.92
CA PRO A 32 -6.09 1.83 7.11
C PRO A 32 -6.55 2.33 5.73
N ARG A 33 -6.41 3.63 5.44
CA ARG A 33 -6.95 4.26 4.21
C ARG A 33 -5.87 4.95 3.39
N PHE A 34 -6.14 5.18 2.10
CA PHE A 34 -5.29 5.98 1.22
C PHE A 34 -4.87 7.32 1.84
N ASP A 35 -5.83 8.06 2.41
CA ASP A 35 -5.64 9.39 3.00
C ASP A 35 -5.13 9.37 4.45
N SER A 36 -4.82 8.19 5.01
CA SER A 36 -4.24 8.07 6.35
C SER A 36 -2.77 8.54 6.36
N PRO A 37 -2.26 9.01 7.50
CA PRO A 37 -0.83 9.24 7.64
C PRO A 37 -0.01 7.97 7.43
N ALA A 38 1.08 8.07 6.66
CA ALA A 38 1.91 6.93 6.36
C ALA A 38 2.59 6.37 7.63
N CYS A 39 2.64 5.04 7.75
CA CYS A 39 3.42 4.32 8.77
C CYS A 39 4.78 3.84 8.25
N PHE A 40 4.92 3.76 6.91
CA PHE A 40 6.19 3.66 6.18
C PHE A 40 6.27 4.83 5.19
N ALA A 41 7.34 5.61 5.28
CA ALA A 41 7.52 6.85 4.52
C ALA A 41 8.92 6.99 3.91
N ALA A 42 9.67 5.89 3.79
CA ALA A 42 11.00 5.87 3.18
C ALA A 42 10.99 6.36 1.72
N LEU A 43 9.85 6.24 1.00
CA LEU A 43 9.69 6.80 -0.35
C LEU A 43 9.98 8.31 -0.41
N LEU A 44 9.54 9.06 0.60
CA LEU A 44 9.76 10.51 0.69
C LEU A 44 10.92 10.87 1.62
N GLY A 45 11.64 9.87 2.13
CA GLY A 45 12.61 10.03 3.19
C GLY A 45 13.77 9.06 3.07
N THR A 46 14.05 8.41 4.18
CA THR A 46 15.12 7.43 4.36
C THR A 46 14.55 6.22 5.08
N GLU A 47 15.32 5.15 5.22
CA GLU A 47 14.93 3.96 5.99
C GLU A 47 14.48 4.29 7.43
N GLU A 48 15.05 5.33 8.04
CA GLU A 48 14.69 5.79 9.39
C GLU A 48 13.27 6.36 9.49
N HIS A 49 12.69 6.79 8.36
CA HIS A 49 11.32 7.32 8.25
C HIS A 49 10.27 6.21 8.09
N GLY A 50 10.70 4.95 8.15
CA GLY A 50 9.85 3.78 8.22
C GLY A 50 9.79 3.02 6.90
N ARG A 51 10.03 1.72 6.99
CA ARG A 51 9.99 0.73 5.91
C ARG A 51 9.77 -0.68 6.47
N TRP A 52 9.48 -1.62 5.58
CA TRP A 52 9.61 -3.04 5.87
C TRP A 52 10.45 -3.73 4.79
N LEU A 53 11.68 -4.10 5.13
CA LEU A 53 12.59 -4.84 4.25
C LEU A 53 12.48 -6.34 4.51
N LEU A 54 12.34 -7.11 3.44
CA LEU A 54 12.44 -8.57 3.48
C LEU A 54 13.03 -9.05 2.15
N ALA A 55 14.35 -9.26 2.13
CA ALA A 55 15.12 -9.47 0.91
C ALA A 55 16.45 -10.20 1.19
N PRO A 56 17.13 -10.76 0.18
CA PRO A 56 18.45 -11.36 0.37
C PRO A 56 19.49 -10.36 0.89
N VAL A 57 20.46 -10.86 1.64
CA VAL A 57 21.68 -10.13 2.00
C VAL A 57 22.64 -10.16 0.81
N GLY A 58 23.14 -9.00 0.41
CA GLY A 58 24.12 -8.85 -0.67
C GLY A 58 23.47 -8.71 -2.05
N GLU A 59 24.24 -9.00 -3.10
CA GLU A 59 23.77 -8.86 -4.48
C GLU A 59 22.80 -9.99 -4.85
N ALA A 60 21.69 -9.60 -5.49
CA ALA A 60 20.72 -10.52 -6.04
C ALA A 60 20.16 -9.95 -7.35
N SER A 61 19.86 -10.81 -8.31
CA SER A 61 19.05 -10.43 -9.47
C SER A 61 17.57 -10.69 -9.15
N SER A 62 16.70 -9.73 -9.49
CA SER A 62 15.27 -9.78 -9.15
C SER A 62 14.39 -9.79 -10.40
N THR A 63 13.53 -10.79 -10.52
CA THR A 63 12.42 -10.81 -11.49
C THR A 63 11.09 -10.79 -10.75
N ARG A 64 10.04 -10.21 -11.36
CA ARG A 64 8.74 -10.07 -10.70
C ARG A 64 7.57 -10.18 -11.66
N CYS A 65 6.45 -10.71 -11.17
CA CYS A 65 5.19 -10.73 -11.88
C CYS A 65 4.00 -10.63 -10.92
N TYR A 66 2.89 -10.09 -11.41
CA TYR A 66 1.62 -10.16 -10.69
C TYR A 66 0.91 -11.47 -11.05
N VAL A 67 0.42 -12.17 -10.03
CA VAL A 67 -0.25 -13.46 -10.21
C VAL A 67 -1.66 -13.25 -10.77
N ASP A 68 -1.98 -13.94 -11.86
CA ASP A 68 -3.35 -14.19 -12.32
C ASP A 68 -4.27 -12.95 -12.44
N GLY A 69 -3.73 -11.81 -12.89
CA GLY A 69 -4.51 -10.58 -13.02
C GLY A 69 -4.97 -10.01 -11.66
N SER A 70 -4.17 -10.20 -10.62
CA SER A 70 -4.36 -9.62 -9.28
C SER A 70 -3.25 -8.60 -8.95
N PHE A 71 -3.25 -8.13 -7.70
CA PHE A 71 -2.17 -7.37 -7.06
C PHE A 71 -1.38 -8.19 -6.05
N VAL A 72 -1.45 -9.53 -6.15
CA VAL A 72 -0.47 -10.42 -5.52
C VAL A 72 0.78 -10.38 -6.36
N LEU A 73 1.89 -9.95 -5.77
CA LEU A 73 3.17 -9.82 -6.44
C LEU A 73 4.08 -10.98 -6.02
N GLU A 74 4.63 -11.69 -6.99
CA GLU A 74 5.74 -12.62 -6.77
C GLU A 74 7.03 -11.97 -7.27
N THR A 75 8.02 -11.87 -6.38
CA THR A 75 9.38 -11.43 -6.71
C THR A 75 10.33 -12.58 -6.44
N THR A 76 11.05 -13.05 -7.47
CA THR A 76 12.10 -14.06 -7.33
C THR A 76 13.44 -13.37 -7.29
N HIS A 77 14.21 -13.65 -6.24
CA HIS A 77 15.58 -13.20 -6.08
C HIS A 77 16.54 -14.37 -6.26
N GLU A 78 17.50 -14.22 -7.16
CA GLU A 78 18.58 -15.17 -7.38
C GLU A 78 19.90 -14.61 -6.87
N THR A 79 20.57 -15.35 -5.99
CA THR A 79 21.89 -15.04 -5.45
C THR A 79 22.92 -16.07 -5.93
N ALA A 80 24.19 -15.87 -5.59
CA ALA A 80 25.24 -16.85 -5.89
C ALA A 80 25.04 -18.22 -5.18
N SER A 81 24.25 -18.27 -4.10
CA SER A 81 24.11 -19.45 -3.24
C SER A 81 22.73 -20.11 -3.30
N GLY A 82 21.76 -19.51 -4.00
CA GLY A 82 20.41 -20.03 -4.09
C GLY A 82 19.40 -19.05 -4.68
N ALA A 83 18.13 -19.40 -4.60
CA ALA A 83 17.03 -18.54 -5.02
C ALA A 83 15.86 -18.61 -4.04
N VAL A 84 15.20 -17.47 -3.84
CA VAL A 84 14.00 -17.33 -3.01
C VAL A 84 12.92 -16.59 -3.77
N LYS A 85 11.66 -16.88 -3.47
CA LYS A 85 10.49 -16.13 -3.94
C LYS A 85 9.83 -15.43 -2.76
N VAL A 86 9.59 -14.14 -2.89
CA VAL A 86 8.77 -13.36 -1.96
C VAL A 86 7.42 -13.10 -2.62
N THR A 87 6.35 -13.59 -1.99
CA THR A 87 4.96 -13.30 -2.38
C THR A 87 4.41 -12.22 -1.46
N ASP A 88 4.15 -11.04 -2.01
CA ASP A 88 3.57 -9.91 -1.30
C ASP A 88 2.09 -9.75 -1.65
N LEU A 89 1.23 -9.57 -0.64
CA LEU A 89 -0.18 -9.26 -0.86
C LEU A 89 -0.77 -8.38 0.24
N MET A 90 -1.76 -7.58 -0.17
CA MET A 90 -2.73 -6.94 0.73
C MET A 90 -4.08 -7.63 0.51
N PRO A 91 -4.55 -8.48 1.46
CA PRO A 91 -5.79 -9.23 1.32
C PRO A 91 -7.03 -8.34 1.11
N ILE A 92 -7.94 -8.74 0.20
CA ILE A 92 -9.16 -7.97 -0.10
C ILE A 92 -10.39 -8.60 0.56
N GLY A 93 -11.28 -7.77 1.13
CA GLY A 93 -12.69 -8.13 1.36
C GLY A 93 -13.11 -8.55 2.77
N ASP A 94 -12.24 -8.49 3.78
CA ASP A 94 -12.61 -8.70 5.20
C ASP A 94 -12.53 -7.42 6.05
N GLY A 95 -12.25 -6.27 5.40
CA GLY A 95 -12.17 -4.95 6.06
C GLY A 95 -10.95 -4.78 6.96
N ARG A 96 -9.97 -5.70 6.90
CA ARG A 96 -8.72 -5.60 7.63
C ARG A 96 -7.69 -4.81 6.83
N ALA A 97 -6.71 -4.26 7.54
CA ALA A 97 -5.60 -3.50 7.00
C ALA A 97 -4.31 -4.32 7.18
N ASP A 98 -4.19 -5.38 6.37
CA ASP A 98 -3.09 -6.34 6.42
C ASP A 98 -2.12 -6.15 5.26
N LEU A 99 -0.82 -6.30 5.53
CA LEU A 99 0.20 -6.56 4.54
C LEU A 99 0.89 -7.88 4.88
N VAL A 100 0.89 -8.81 3.93
CA VAL A 100 1.43 -10.16 4.09
C VAL A 100 2.58 -10.38 3.12
N ARG A 101 3.64 -11.02 3.62
CA ARG A 101 4.85 -11.33 2.87
C ARG A 101 5.26 -12.76 3.15
N ARG A 102 5.25 -13.63 2.13
CA ARG A 102 5.65 -15.03 2.24
C ARG A 102 6.95 -15.28 1.49
N VAL A 103 7.96 -15.79 2.20
CA VAL A 103 9.26 -16.17 1.63
C VAL A 103 9.28 -17.67 1.41
N GLU A 104 9.55 -18.10 0.20
CA GLU A 104 9.67 -19.50 -0.22
C GLU A 104 11.09 -19.75 -0.75
N GLY A 105 11.82 -20.68 -0.15
CA GLY A 105 13.12 -21.11 -0.64
C GLY A 105 13.00 -22.01 -1.86
N LEU A 106 13.50 -21.57 -3.01
CA LEU A 106 13.38 -22.29 -4.27
C LEU A 106 14.54 -23.26 -4.49
N SER A 107 15.76 -22.82 -4.20
CA SER A 107 16.98 -23.62 -4.36
C SER A 107 18.11 -23.11 -3.47
N GLY A 108 19.06 -23.98 -3.14
CA GLY A 108 20.24 -23.62 -2.35
C GLY A 108 19.89 -23.08 -0.97
N VAL A 109 20.72 -22.16 -0.48
CA VAL A 109 20.54 -21.45 0.79
C VAL A 109 20.73 -19.96 0.55
N VAL A 110 19.75 -19.16 0.94
CA VAL A 110 19.79 -17.70 0.81
C VAL A 110 19.75 -17.07 2.20
N MET A 111 20.74 -16.23 2.51
CA MET A 111 20.70 -15.39 3.70
C MET A 111 19.72 -14.24 3.45
N MET A 112 18.67 -14.15 4.24
CA MET A 112 17.64 -13.11 4.17
C MET A 112 17.85 -12.07 5.27
N ARG A 113 17.65 -10.79 4.94
CA ARG A 113 17.53 -9.69 5.87
C ARG A 113 16.07 -9.33 6.08
N HIS A 114 15.68 -9.16 7.34
CA HIS A 114 14.36 -8.72 7.73
C HIS A 114 14.47 -7.48 8.62
N GLU A 115 14.04 -6.33 8.13
CA GLU A 115 13.96 -5.10 8.92
C GLU A 115 12.54 -4.58 9.00
N TRP A 116 12.08 -4.26 10.20
CA TRP A 116 10.77 -3.68 10.45
C TRP A 116 10.91 -2.36 11.19
N VAL A 117 10.81 -1.27 10.45
CA VAL A 117 10.97 0.11 10.94
C VAL A 117 9.62 0.81 10.86
N VAL A 118 8.91 0.89 11.99
CA VAL A 118 7.62 1.61 12.05
C VAL A 118 7.85 3.06 12.46
N ARG A 119 7.29 4.00 11.70
CA ARG A 119 7.19 5.41 12.07
C ARG A 119 5.84 5.98 11.64
N PHE A 120 4.98 6.26 12.60
CA PHE A 120 3.67 6.85 12.32
C PHE A 120 3.81 8.32 11.93
N SER A 121 2.74 8.88 11.36
CA SER A 121 2.67 10.30 10.97
C SER A 121 3.78 10.70 9.99
N TYR A 122 3.97 9.91 8.92
CA TYR A 122 4.95 10.18 7.87
C TYR A 122 6.39 10.24 8.40
N GLY A 123 6.81 9.25 9.18
CA GLY A 123 8.18 9.23 9.71
C GLY A 123 8.39 9.97 11.03
N LYS A 124 7.44 10.82 11.45
CA LYS A 124 7.65 11.76 12.58
C LYS A 124 7.52 11.12 13.97
N VAL A 125 6.64 10.13 14.12
CA VAL A 125 6.30 9.56 15.43
C VAL A 125 6.90 8.17 15.56
N ARG A 126 7.86 8.02 16.46
CA ARG A 126 8.41 6.72 16.86
C ARG A 126 7.44 6.03 17.83
N PRO A 127 6.99 4.79 17.55
CA PRO A 127 6.06 4.09 18.43
C PRO A 127 6.77 3.47 19.64
N TRP A 128 5.98 3.14 20.66
CA TRP A 128 6.39 2.17 21.66
C TRP A 128 6.24 0.77 21.12
N VAL A 129 7.29 -0.04 21.24
CA VAL A 129 7.30 -1.41 20.73
C VAL A 129 7.43 -2.40 21.88
N SER A 130 6.62 -3.45 21.84
CA SER A 130 6.64 -4.52 22.83
C SER A 130 6.45 -5.88 22.20
N ARG A 131 7.15 -6.89 22.71
CA ARG A 131 6.88 -8.30 22.44
C ARG A 131 5.79 -8.79 23.38
N ARG A 132 4.79 -9.49 22.84
CA ARG A 132 3.65 -10.03 23.59
C ARG A 132 3.28 -11.41 23.05
N ARG A 133 2.39 -12.10 23.74
CA ARG A 133 1.70 -13.27 23.19
C ARG A 133 0.31 -12.86 22.73
N ASP A 134 -0.10 -13.36 21.57
CA ASP A 134 -1.48 -13.21 21.09
C ASP A 134 -2.40 -14.23 21.81
N PRO A 135 -3.73 -14.20 21.56
CA PRO A 135 -4.67 -15.14 22.18
C PRO A 135 -4.38 -16.63 21.90
N SER A 136 -3.63 -16.96 20.84
CA SER A 136 -3.20 -18.34 20.54
C SER A 136 -1.92 -18.74 21.29
N GLY A 137 -1.28 -17.80 21.98
CA GLY A 137 0.00 -17.98 22.67
C GLY A 137 1.22 -17.71 21.79
N ALA A 138 1.05 -17.38 20.50
CA ALA A 138 2.14 -17.07 19.60
C ALA A 138 2.81 -15.73 19.96
N GLU A 139 4.14 -15.66 19.86
CA GLU A 139 4.86 -14.40 20.05
C GLU A 139 4.52 -13.43 18.90
N VAL A 140 4.31 -12.16 19.24
CA VAL A 140 4.06 -11.06 18.30
C VAL A 140 4.81 -9.80 18.73
N ILE A 141 5.13 -8.92 17.79
CA ILE A 141 5.66 -7.58 18.09
C ILE A 141 4.57 -6.55 17.80
N THR A 142 4.20 -5.74 18.78
CA THR A 142 3.22 -4.65 18.62
C THR A 142 3.92 -3.30 18.66
N ALA A 143 3.59 -2.39 17.76
CA ALA A 143 4.02 -0.99 17.74
C ALA A 143 2.81 -0.07 17.91
N ILE A 144 2.77 0.72 18.99
CA ILE A 144 1.65 1.63 19.32
C ILE A 144 2.09 3.10 19.30
N ALA A 145 1.27 3.95 18.69
CA ALA A 145 1.34 5.40 18.83
C ALA A 145 -0.08 6.00 18.79
N GLY A 146 -0.54 6.55 19.92
CA GLY A 146 -1.86 7.17 20.00
C GLY A 146 -2.99 6.18 19.68
N ALA A 147 -3.80 6.49 18.66
CA ALA A 147 -4.94 5.69 18.24
C ALA A 147 -4.57 4.48 17.36
N ASP A 148 -3.32 4.39 16.93
CA ASP A 148 -2.85 3.42 15.95
C ASP A 148 -1.97 2.34 16.60
N MET A 149 -2.23 1.09 16.23
CA MET A 149 -1.37 -0.03 16.57
C MET A 149 -1.12 -0.89 15.33
N LEU A 150 0.15 -1.20 15.10
CA LEU A 150 0.59 -2.23 14.17
C LEU A 150 1.02 -3.46 14.95
N VAL A 151 0.76 -4.63 14.40
CA VAL A 151 1.29 -5.87 14.95
C VAL A 151 1.96 -6.70 13.87
N LEU A 152 3.19 -7.12 14.11
CA LEU A 152 3.99 -8.01 13.27
C LEU A 152 3.86 -9.45 13.79
N ARG A 153 3.56 -10.37 12.87
CA ARG A 153 3.50 -11.83 13.07
C ARG A 153 4.41 -12.52 12.09
N GLY A 154 4.86 -13.70 12.45
CA GLY A 154 5.60 -14.61 11.58
C GLY A 154 6.59 -15.47 12.36
N PRO A 155 7.13 -16.52 11.74
CA PRO A 155 8.30 -17.22 12.26
C PRO A 155 9.50 -16.26 12.20
N ARG A 156 10.45 -16.31 13.14
CA ARG A 156 11.65 -15.45 13.14
C ARG A 156 11.35 -13.93 13.22
N LEU A 157 10.65 -13.53 14.27
CA LEU A 157 10.40 -12.11 14.53
C LEU A 157 11.71 -11.35 14.84
N PRO A 158 11.93 -10.18 14.22
CA PRO A 158 13.20 -9.48 14.30
C PRO A 158 13.47 -8.88 15.68
N LYS A 159 14.74 -8.75 16.03
CA LYS A 159 15.18 -8.27 17.35
C LYS A 159 15.32 -6.76 17.36
N ALA A 160 15.10 -6.13 18.51
CA ALA A 160 15.28 -4.70 18.64
C ALA A 160 16.76 -4.32 18.41
N ALA A 161 17.00 -3.33 17.55
CA ALA A 161 18.31 -2.78 17.24
C ALA A 161 18.17 -1.26 17.06
N ASP A 162 18.72 -0.46 17.97
CA ASP A 162 18.74 1.02 17.91
C ASP A 162 17.41 1.69 17.55
N GLY A 163 16.31 1.17 18.12
CA GLY A 163 14.98 1.70 17.89
C GLY A 163 14.33 1.34 16.55
N THR A 164 14.90 0.34 15.90
CA THR A 164 14.34 -0.45 14.79
C THR A 164 14.25 -1.92 15.21
N HIS A 165 13.77 -2.79 14.32
CA HIS A 165 13.84 -4.24 14.50
C HIS A 165 14.52 -4.86 13.28
N ALA A 166 15.55 -5.65 13.49
CA ALA A 166 16.29 -6.33 12.43
C ALA A 166 16.60 -7.78 12.78
N ASP A 167 16.75 -8.62 11.76
CA ASP A 167 17.29 -9.98 11.85
C ASP A 167 17.91 -10.37 10.51
N GLU A 168 18.83 -11.32 10.55
CA GLU A 168 19.32 -12.03 9.38
C GLU A 168 19.21 -13.53 9.63
N PHE A 169 18.68 -14.27 8.65
CA PHE A 169 18.46 -15.71 8.79
C PHE A 169 18.55 -16.44 7.45
N GLU A 170 18.93 -17.70 7.50
CA GLU A 170 18.99 -18.58 6.33
C GLU A 170 17.59 -19.07 5.95
N VAL A 171 17.34 -19.10 4.64
CA VAL A 171 16.20 -19.77 4.02
C VAL A 171 16.75 -20.84 3.07
N ASN A 172 16.41 -22.09 3.36
CA ASN A 172 16.81 -23.25 2.59
C ASN A 172 15.76 -23.57 1.53
N ALA A 173 16.16 -24.28 0.47
CA ALA A 173 15.22 -24.86 -0.48
C ALA A 173 14.12 -25.68 0.24
N GLY A 174 12.86 -25.37 -0.04
CA GLY A 174 11.69 -25.98 0.59
C GLY A 174 11.18 -25.26 1.85
N ASP A 175 11.93 -24.31 2.42
CA ASP A 175 11.44 -23.49 3.53
C ASP A 175 10.31 -22.57 3.06
N SER A 176 9.33 -22.35 3.93
CA SER A 176 8.23 -21.40 3.72
C SER A 176 7.95 -20.63 5.00
N LEU A 177 8.18 -19.32 4.96
CA LEU A 177 8.08 -18.41 6.12
C LEU A 177 7.11 -17.29 5.78
N THR A 178 6.02 -17.19 6.54
CA THR A 178 4.98 -16.18 6.29
C THR A 178 4.98 -15.13 7.39
N PHE A 179 5.12 -13.87 6.99
CA PHE A 179 5.05 -12.72 7.86
C PHE A 179 3.84 -11.86 7.52
N SER A 180 3.28 -11.19 8.53
CA SER A 180 2.21 -10.22 8.30
C SER A 180 2.32 -9.05 9.26
N THR A 181 2.02 -7.84 8.78
CA THR A 181 1.72 -6.71 9.66
C THR A 181 0.27 -6.29 9.49
N THR A 182 -0.43 -6.09 10.61
CA THR A 182 -1.85 -5.70 10.65
C THR A 182 -2.00 -4.40 11.42
N TRP A 183 -2.69 -3.43 10.84
CA TRP A 183 -3.13 -2.23 11.57
C TRP A 183 -4.49 -2.45 12.22
N PHE A 184 -4.66 -1.89 13.42
CA PHE A 184 -5.94 -1.78 14.10
C PHE A 184 -5.91 -0.62 15.09
N LYS A 185 -7.09 -0.24 15.60
CA LYS A 185 -7.20 0.78 16.64
C LYS A 185 -6.56 0.29 17.92
N SER A 186 -5.68 1.10 18.51
CA SER A 186 -4.86 0.72 19.69
C SER A 186 -5.64 0.37 20.95
N HIS A 187 -6.90 0.80 21.06
CA HIS A 187 -7.80 0.50 22.17
C HIS A 187 -8.64 -0.77 21.95
N ARG A 188 -8.46 -1.47 20.83
CA ARG A 188 -9.12 -2.75 20.55
C ARG A 188 -8.18 -3.91 20.87
N ASP A 189 -8.76 -5.08 21.07
CA ASP A 189 -8.00 -6.31 21.24
C ASP A 189 -7.20 -6.66 19.99
N LEU A 190 -6.13 -7.44 20.20
CA LEU A 190 -5.32 -7.95 19.10
C LEU A 190 -6.21 -8.72 18.12
N PRO A 191 -6.18 -8.36 16.81
CA PRO A 191 -6.96 -9.08 15.82
C PRO A 191 -6.48 -10.52 15.72
N THR A 192 -7.41 -11.43 15.43
CA THR A 192 -7.13 -12.84 15.18
C THR A 192 -6.15 -12.99 14.03
N MET A 193 -5.37 -14.07 14.08
CA MET A 193 -4.42 -14.43 13.04
C MET A 193 -5.15 -14.69 11.73
N LEU A 194 -4.54 -14.22 10.64
CA LEU A 194 -5.06 -14.40 9.29
C LEU A 194 -4.80 -15.83 8.81
N ASP A 195 -5.78 -16.46 8.17
CA ASP A 195 -5.56 -17.66 7.35
C ASP A 195 -4.98 -17.20 6.00
N VAL A 196 -3.66 -17.06 5.93
CA VAL A 196 -2.99 -16.46 4.77
C VAL A 196 -3.27 -17.22 3.47
N ASP A 197 -3.26 -18.56 3.49
CA ASP A 197 -3.49 -19.35 2.29
C ASP A 197 -4.93 -19.24 1.77
N LYS A 198 -5.90 -19.15 2.68
CA LYS A 198 -7.28 -18.83 2.30
C LYS A 198 -7.37 -17.43 1.71
N ARG A 199 -6.81 -16.42 2.36
CA ARG A 199 -6.94 -15.01 1.95
C ARG A 199 -6.20 -14.70 0.65
N LEU A 200 -5.06 -15.35 0.41
CA LEU A 200 -4.35 -15.31 -0.87
C LEU A 200 -5.24 -15.82 -2.01
N ARG A 201 -5.80 -17.03 -1.86
CA ARG A 201 -6.70 -17.62 -2.87
C ARG A 201 -7.94 -16.76 -3.10
N GLU A 202 -8.58 -16.27 -2.03
CA GLU A 202 -9.77 -15.43 -2.13
C GLU A 202 -9.47 -14.10 -2.83
N SER A 203 -8.33 -13.47 -2.56
CA SER A 203 -7.94 -12.19 -3.18
C SER A 203 -7.69 -12.34 -4.69
N ILE A 204 -7.04 -13.44 -5.10
CA ILE A 204 -6.87 -13.78 -6.53
C ILE A 204 -8.23 -14.01 -7.17
N GLN A 205 -9.09 -14.83 -6.56
CA GLN A 205 -10.41 -15.14 -7.11
C GLN A 205 -11.30 -13.89 -7.21
N LEU A 206 -11.27 -12.98 -6.23
CA LEU A 206 -11.99 -11.71 -6.27
C LEU A 206 -11.47 -10.80 -7.40
N SER A 207 -10.17 -10.81 -7.65
CA SER A 207 -9.56 -10.08 -8.77
C SER A 207 -10.00 -10.64 -10.10
N GLN A 208 -9.89 -11.96 -10.28
CA GLN A 208 -10.31 -12.66 -11.49
C GLN A 208 -11.80 -12.54 -11.77
N ARG A 209 -12.66 -12.72 -10.76
CA ARG A 209 -14.12 -12.60 -10.91
C ARG A 209 -14.50 -11.22 -11.43
N TRP A 210 -13.88 -10.18 -10.90
CA TRP A 210 -14.09 -8.83 -11.37
C TRP A 210 -13.55 -8.64 -12.79
N ALA A 211 -12.31 -9.07 -13.07
CA ALA A 211 -11.67 -8.95 -14.39
C ALA A 211 -12.48 -9.62 -15.52
N ARG A 212 -13.24 -10.67 -15.22
CA ARG A 212 -14.09 -11.37 -16.21
C ARG A 212 -15.20 -10.52 -16.81
N HIS A 213 -15.60 -9.42 -16.17
CA HIS A 213 -16.64 -8.52 -16.69
C HIS A 213 -16.14 -7.65 -17.85
N ASN A 214 -14.82 -7.56 -18.07
CA ASN A 214 -14.27 -6.74 -19.15
C ASN A 214 -14.72 -7.23 -20.54
N THR A 215 -15.45 -6.35 -21.22
CA THR A 215 -15.99 -6.57 -22.56
C THR A 215 -15.01 -6.19 -23.69
N TYR A 216 -13.91 -5.49 -23.39
CA TYR A 216 -12.95 -5.03 -24.40
C TYR A 216 -12.30 -6.20 -25.18
N ARG A 217 -12.44 -6.22 -26.51
CA ARG A 217 -11.89 -7.26 -27.41
C ARG A 217 -10.77 -6.78 -28.34
N GLY A 218 -10.26 -5.56 -28.16
CA GLY A 218 -9.21 -4.99 -29.00
C GLY A 218 -7.82 -5.59 -28.77
N PRO A 219 -6.81 -5.15 -29.56
CA PRO A 219 -5.47 -5.73 -29.56
C PRO A 219 -4.68 -5.49 -28.26
N TYR A 220 -5.02 -4.47 -27.47
CA TYR A 220 -4.33 -4.11 -26.22
C TYR A 220 -5.00 -4.68 -24.97
N ARG A 221 -5.61 -5.87 -25.07
CA ARG A 221 -6.49 -6.42 -24.01
C ARG A 221 -5.78 -6.56 -22.66
N GLU A 222 -4.52 -6.95 -22.66
CA GLU A 222 -3.73 -7.13 -21.44
C GLU A 222 -3.39 -5.80 -20.76
N GLN A 223 -2.97 -4.80 -21.55
CA GLN A 223 -2.67 -3.46 -21.06
C GLN A 223 -3.94 -2.80 -20.50
N VAL A 224 -5.05 -2.87 -21.25
CA VAL A 224 -6.36 -2.37 -20.81
C VAL A 224 -6.80 -3.06 -19.52
N MET A 225 -6.66 -4.38 -19.43
CA MET A 225 -6.99 -5.12 -18.20
C MET A 225 -6.15 -4.66 -17.01
N ARG A 226 -4.83 -4.50 -17.17
CA ARG A 226 -3.96 -4.01 -16.10
C ARG A 226 -4.34 -2.60 -15.67
N SER A 227 -4.61 -1.69 -16.61
CA SER A 227 -5.08 -0.34 -16.31
C SER A 227 -6.40 -0.35 -15.53
N LEU A 228 -7.38 -1.14 -15.96
CA LEU A 228 -8.67 -1.29 -15.28
C LEU A 228 -8.50 -1.83 -13.85
N LEU A 229 -7.62 -2.81 -13.65
CA LEU A 229 -7.29 -3.32 -12.32
C LEU A 229 -6.67 -2.22 -11.43
N VAL A 230 -5.79 -1.37 -11.97
CA VAL A 230 -5.20 -0.25 -11.21
C VAL A 230 -6.28 0.75 -10.83
N LEU A 231 -7.15 1.15 -11.77
CA LEU A 231 -8.28 2.04 -11.48
C LEU A 231 -9.21 1.46 -10.40
N ARG A 232 -9.46 0.14 -10.45
CA ARG A 232 -10.22 -0.55 -9.42
C ARG A 232 -9.51 -0.52 -8.06
N LEU A 233 -8.20 -0.73 -8.03
CA LEU A 233 -7.41 -0.66 -6.80
C LEU A 233 -7.51 0.73 -6.17
N LEU A 234 -7.49 1.80 -6.97
CA LEU A 234 -7.63 3.19 -6.52
C LEU A 234 -9.07 3.58 -6.14
N THR A 235 -10.05 2.71 -6.39
CA THR A 235 -11.44 2.89 -5.99
C THR A 235 -11.66 2.31 -4.60
N HIS A 236 -11.99 3.15 -3.63
CA HIS A 236 -12.12 2.74 -2.25
C HIS A 236 -13.32 1.80 -2.04
N GLY A 237 -13.08 0.53 -1.73
CA GLY A 237 -14.12 -0.52 -1.75
C GLY A 237 -15.28 -0.30 -0.77
N GLY A 238 -15.06 0.47 0.30
CA GLY A 238 -16.10 0.79 1.29
C GLY A 238 -16.91 2.05 1.00
N THR A 239 -16.36 3.01 0.24
CA THR A 239 -16.99 4.32 0.03
C THR A 239 -17.30 4.60 -1.44
N GLY A 240 -16.49 4.11 -2.37
CA GLY A 240 -16.57 4.42 -3.80
C GLY A 240 -15.77 5.66 -4.22
N GLY A 241 -15.03 6.29 -3.30
CA GLY A 241 -14.14 7.40 -3.65
C GLY A 241 -12.94 6.90 -4.44
N ILE A 242 -12.61 7.57 -5.55
CA ILE A 242 -11.52 7.16 -6.46
C ILE A 242 -10.37 8.12 -6.26
N VAL A 243 -9.25 7.66 -5.71
CA VAL A 243 -8.07 8.52 -5.50
C VAL A 243 -7.29 8.68 -6.80
N ALA A 244 -6.71 9.87 -7.03
CA ALA A 244 -5.90 10.10 -8.23
C ALA A 244 -4.59 9.31 -8.22
N ALA A 245 -3.96 9.15 -7.05
CA ALA A 245 -2.81 8.27 -6.84
C ALA A 245 -2.75 7.79 -5.38
N PRO A 246 -2.07 6.66 -5.08
CA PRO A 246 -1.94 6.17 -3.70
C PRO A 246 -0.81 6.86 -2.90
N THR A 247 -0.18 7.89 -3.46
CA THR A 247 1.00 8.58 -2.92
C THR A 247 0.78 10.08 -2.84
N THR A 248 1.59 10.74 -2.01
CA THR A 248 1.70 12.20 -1.95
C THR A 248 3.11 12.65 -2.35
N SER A 249 3.25 13.91 -2.76
CA SER A 249 4.54 14.62 -2.87
C SER A 249 5.56 14.00 -3.81
N LEU A 250 5.11 13.18 -4.76
CA LEU A 250 5.96 12.83 -5.90
C LEU A 250 5.99 14.03 -6.85
N PRO A 251 7.17 14.46 -7.30
CA PRO A 251 7.32 15.67 -8.08
C PRO A 251 6.84 15.50 -9.52
N GLU A 252 6.14 16.51 -10.07
CA GLU A 252 5.93 16.63 -11.52
C GLU A 252 7.25 16.81 -12.28
N GLU A 253 8.20 17.52 -11.67
CA GLU A 253 9.56 17.74 -12.16
C GLU A 253 10.53 17.65 -10.98
N PHE A 254 11.62 16.88 -11.13
CA PHE A 254 12.61 16.72 -10.07
C PHE A 254 13.17 18.07 -9.59
N GLY A 255 13.13 18.29 -8.27
CA GLY A 255 13.52 19.55 -7.65
C GLY A 255 12.48 20.67 -7.77
N GLY A 256 11.39 20.45 -8.51
CA GLY A 256 10.27 21.39 -8.63
C GLY A 256 9.38 21.43 -7.39
N GLU A 257 8.54 22.46 -7.34
CA GLU A 257 7.65 22.72 -6.20
C GLU A 257 6.27 22.06 -6.35
N ARG A 258 5.94 21.44 -7.48
CA ARG A 258 4.62 20.83 -7.73
C ARG A 258 4.56 19.39 -7.22
N ASN A 259 4.57 19.27 -5.90
CA ASN A 259 4.65 18.00 -5.18
C ASN A 259 3.37 17.83 -4.35
N TRP A 260 2.23 17.62 -5.01
CA TRP A 260 0.91 17.63 -4.38
C TRP A 260 0.54 16.27 -3.76
N ASP A 261 -0.45 16.31 -2.87
CA ASP A 261 -1.09 15.10 -2.37
C ASP A 261 -2.23 14.67 -3.30
N TYR A 262 -2.03 13.53 -3.96
CA TYR A 262 -2.96 12.96 -4.94
C TYR A 262 -3.86 11.86 -4.35
N ARG A 263 -3.82 11.66 -3.02
CA ARG A 263 -4.59 10.60 -2.33
C ARG A 263 -6.07 10.96 -2.08
N TYR A 264 -6.58 11.92 -2.83
CA TYR A 264 -7.93 12.47 -2.72
C TYR A 264 -8.75 12.20 -3.98
N CYS A 265 -10.07 12.28 -3.83
CA CYS A 265 -11.01 12.05 -4.92
C CYS A 265 -11.28 13.36 -5.66
N TRP A 266 -10.64 13.53 -6.82
CA TRP A 266 -10.88 14.65 -7.72
C TRP A 266 -12.06 14.32 -8.64
N LEU A 267 -13.05 15.21 -8.71
CA LEU A 267 -14.26 14.94 -9.50
C LEU A 267 -13.95 14.73 -10.99
N ARG A 268 -12.94 15.43 -11.52
CA ARG A 268 -12.44 15.27 -12.89
C ARG A 268 -11.83 13.89 -13.12
N ASP A 269 -10.90 13.46 -12.27
CA ASP A 269 -10.17 12.21 -12.47
C ASP A 269 -11.09 11.00 -12.25
N ALA A 270 -12.03 11.13 -11.31
CA ALA A 270 -13.03 10.12 -11.06
C ALA A 270 -14.02 9.98 -12.23
N SER A 271 -14.39 11.07 -12.91
CA SER A 271 -15.25 10.99 -14.10
C SER A 271 -14.56 10.32 -15.29
N LEU A 272 -13.27 10.62 -15.52
CA LEU A 272 -12.46 9.95 -16.55
C LEU A 272 -12.29 8.45 -16.24
N THR A 273 -12.06 8.12 -14.98
CA THR A 273 -11.99 6.71 -14.52
C THR A 273 -13.31 5.99 -14.77
N LEU A 274 -14.43 6.66 -14.50
CA LEU A 274 -15.75 6.11 -14.73
C LEU A 274 -16.05 5.87 -16.21
N GLU A 275 -15.65 6.80 -17.09
CA GLU A 275 -15.78 6.63 -18.54
C GLU A 275 -15.02 5.38 -19.02
N ALA A 276 -13.81 5.14 -18.49
CA ALA A 276 -13.04 3.93 -18.78
C ALA A 276 -13.74 2.65 -18.30
N PHE A 277 -14.32 2.66 -17.09
CA PHE A 277 -15.09 1.53 -16.57
C PHE A 277 -16.32 1.22 -17.43
N LEU A 278 -17.12 2.23 -17.76
CA LEU A 278 -18.32 2.08 -18.60
C LEU A 278 -17.97 1.56 -19.99
N SER A 279 -16.92 2.09 -20.61
CA SER A 279 -16.42 1.63 -21.91
C SER A 279 -15.95 0.17 -21.90
N ALA A 280 -15.59 -0.36 -20.73
CA ALA A 280 -15.18 -1.75 -20.54
C ALA A 280 -16.30 -2.65 -19.98
N GLY A 281 -17.52 -2.13 -19.74
CA GLY A 281 -18.68 -2.90 -19.27
C GLY A 281 -18.86 -2.99 -17.75
N TYR A 282 -18.19 -2.13 -16.97
CA TYR A 282 -18.23 -2.12 -15.51
C TYR A 282 -19.31 -1.18 -14.94
N GLU A 283 -20.58 -1.43 -15.26
CA GLU A 283 -21.71 -0.58 -14.83
C GLU A 283 -21.91 -0.49 -13.30
N ASN A 284 -21.53 -1.55 -12.56
CA ASN A 284 -21.63 -1.54 -11.11
C ASN A 284 -20.72 -0.48 -10.47
N GLU A 285 -19.52 -0.25 -11.03
CA GLU A 285 -18.59 0.77 -10.54
C GLU A 285 -19.19 2.18 -10.70
N ALA A 286 -19.96 2.41 -11.77
CA ALA A 286 -20.73 3.64 -11.97
C ALA A 286 -21.76 3.89 -10.86
N THR A 287 -22.44 2.83 -10.44
CA THR A 287 -23.44 2.91 -9.38
C THR A 287 -22.78 3.23 -8.04
N ILE A 288 -21.68 2.55 -7.72
CA ILE A 288 -20.89 2.79 -6.49
C ILE A 288 -20.40 4.24 -6.44
N TRP A 289 -19.80 4.73 -7.52
CA TRP A 289 -19.29 6.10 -7.60
C TRP A 289 -20.41 7.13 -7.55
N ARG A 290 -21.53 6.92 -8.26
CA ARG A 290 -22.69 7.82 -8.17
C ARG A 290 -23.21 7.93 -6.74
N SER A 291 -23.33 6.80 -6.04
CA SER A 291 -23.71 6.81 -4.62
C SER A 291 -22.71 7.56 -3.76
N TRP A 292 -21.41 7.47 -4.06
CA TRP A 292 -20.38 8.29 -3.40
C TRP A 292 -20.57 9.78 -3.66
N LEU A 293 -20.71 10.17 -4.93
CA LEU A 293 -20.86 11.56 -5.34
C LEU A 293 -22.05 12.21 -4.63
N LEU A 294 -23.21 11.54 -4.64
CA LEU A 294 -24.43 12.04 -4.00
C LEU A 294 -24.25 12.27 -2.49
N ARG A 295 -23.41 11.47 -1.82
CA ARG A 295 -23.08 11.69 -0.40
C ARG A 295 -22.09 12.84 -0.21
N ALA A 296 -21.07 12.94 -1.07
CA ALA A 296 -20.05 13.98 -0.98
C ALA A 296 -20.62 15.39 -1.25
N ILE A 297 -21.52 15.51 -2.24
CA ILE A 297 -22.17 16.79 -2.60
C ILE A 297 -23.47 17.04 -1.84
N ALA A 298 -23.89 16.13 -0.95
CA ALA A 298 -25.07 16.36 -0.12
C ALA A 298 -24.92 17.68 0.67
N GLY A 299 -25.97 18.50 0.67
CA GLY A 299 -25.94 19.87 1.15
C GLY A 299 -26.34 20.86 0.06
N ASP A 300 -25.79 22.07 0.08
CA ASP A 300 -26.00 23.07 -0.95
C ASP A 300 -25.15 22.76 -2.20
N PRO A 301 -25.74 22.62 -3.40
CA PRO A 301 -25.00 22.43 -4.64
C PRO A 301 -23.99 23.55 -4.96
N GLN A 302 -24.19 24.77 -4.42
CA GLN A 302 -23.24 25.87 -4.60
C GLN A 302 -21.91 25.62 -3.89
N ASP A 303 -21.89 24.74 -2.89
CA ASP A 303 -20.71 24.38 -2.10
C ASP A 303 -19.93 23.20 -2.71
N MET A 304 -20.15 22.86 -3.99
CA MET A 304 -19.43 21.76 -4.63
C MET A 304 -17.93 22.09 -4.75
N GLN A 305 -17.08 21.21 -4.23
CA GLN A 305 -15.63 21.30 -4.29
C GLN A 305 -15.09 20.48 -5.45
N ILE A 306 -13.88 20.81 -5.91
CA ILE A 306 -13.23 20.09 -7.01
C ILE A 306 -12.68 18.72 -6.59
N MET A 307 -12.43 18.56 -5.29
CA MET A 307 -11.95 17.32 -4.70
C MET A 307 -12.44 17.14 -3.27
N TYR A 308 -12.43 15.90 -2.80
CA TYR A 308 -12.87 15.49 -1.48
C TYR A 308 -11.94 14.42 -0.91
N ALA A 309 -11.98 14.20 0.41
CA ALA A 309 -11.41 13.01 1.02
C ALA A 309 -12.06 11.73 0.48
N VAL A 310 -11.45 10.56 0.68
CA VAL A 310 -11.94 9.32 0.06
C VAL A 310 -13.33 8.89 0.55
N ASP A 311 -13.78 9.36 1.70
CA ASP A 311 -15.16 9.18 2.21
C ASP A 311 -16.12 10.33 1.88
N GLY A 312 -15.66 11.37 1.20
CA GLY A 312 -16.44 12.57 0.89
C GLY A 312 -16.29 13.71 1.90
N ALA A 313 -15.42 13.60 2.91
CA ALA A 313 -15.14 14.73 3.79
C ALA A 313 -14.54 15.92 3.02
N ARG A 314 -14.91 17.13 3.45
CA ARG A 314 -14.68 18.40 2.74
C ARG A 314 -13.41 19.14 3.16
N GLU A 315 -12.86 18.81 4.33
CA GLU A 315 -11.67 19.48 4.87
C GLU A 315 -10.41 18.70 4.49
N LEU A 316 -9.51 19.37 3.78
CA LEU A 316 -8.24 18.81 3.31
C LEU A 316 -7.07 19.75 3.68
N PRO A 317 -6.82 19.98 4.99
CA PRO A 317 -5.85 20.97 5.43
C PRO A 317 -4.46 20.65 4.90
N GLU A 318 -3.92 21.55 4.08
CA GLU A 318 -2.58 21.43 3.53
C GLU A 318 -1.53 21.83 4.56
N ARG A 319 -0.45 21.04 4.63
CA ARG A 319 0.74 21.39 5.40
C ARG A 319 2.00 20.79 4.77
N GLU A 320 3.12 21.44 5.03
CA GLU A 320 4.44 20.97 4.63
C GLU A 320 5.11 20.11 5.72
N LEU A 321 5.82 19.06 5.30
CA LEU A 321 6.55 18.14 6.15
C LEU A 321 8.06 18.39 6.03
N HIS A 322 8.56 19.43 6.71
CA HIS A 322 9.97 19.87 6.59
C HIS A 322 11.02 18.85 7.08
N HIS A 323 10.62 17.85 7.87
CA HIS A 323 11.52 16.79 8.33
C HIS A 323 11.83 15.76 7.24
N LEU A 324 11.04 15.72 6.15
CA LEU A 324 11.28 14.83 5.02
C LEU A 324 12.13 15.53 3.95
N PRO A 325 13.15 14.85 3.39
CA PRO A 325 13.91 15.37 2.25
C PRO A 325 13.07 15.44 0.97
N GLY A 326 12.07 14.57 0.81
CA GLY A 326 11.25 14.44 -0.40
C GLY A 326 11.83 13.45 -1.41
N TYR A 327 10.98 13.02 -2.35
CA TYR A 327 11.40 12.07 -3.39
C TYR A 327 12.47 12.71 -4.28
N ALA A 328 13.62 12.03 -4.44
CA ALA A 328 14.80 12.57 -5.11
C ALA A 328 15.22 13.97 -4.60
N ASN A 329 15.04 14.23 -3.29
CA ASN A 329 15.26 15.53 -2.63
C ASN A 329 14.37 16.69 -3.15
N SER A 330 13.25 16.37 -3.81
CA SER A 330 12.32 17.38 -4.31
C SER A 330 11.45 17.92 -3.17
N ARG A 331 11.47 19.24 -3.00
CA ARG A 331 10.76 19.96 -1.94
C ARG A 331 9.80 21.00 -2.52
N PRO A 332 8.72 21.34 -1.80
CA PRO A 332 8.36 20.85 -0.47
C PRO A 332 7.67 19.49 -0.51
N VAL A 333 7.56 18.84 0.65
CA VAL A 333 6.74 17.63 0.84
C VAL A 333 5.42 18.08 1.45
N ARG A 334 4.31 17.95 0.71
CA ARG A 334 2.97 18.36 1.12
C ARG A 334 2.09 17.18 1.51
N VAL A 335 1.21 17.40 2.46
CA VAL A 335 0.07 16.50 2.75
C VAL A 335 -1.17 17.36 2.90
N GLY A 336 -2.34 16.82 2.55
CA GLY A 336 -3.49 17.69 2.30
C GLY A 336 -3.41 18.35 0.93
N ASN A 337 -4.44 19.11 0.56
CA ASN A 337 -4.47 19.76 -0.74
C ASN A 337 -5.25 21.07 -0.69
N GLY A 338 -4.53 22.18 -0.80
CA GLY A 338 -5.08 23.53 -0.72
C GLY A 338 -5.94 23.92 -1.92
N ALA A 339 -5.93 23.14 -3.00
CA ALA A 339 -6.78 23.40 -4.16
C ALA A 339 -8.28 23.08 -3.88
N VAL A 340 -8.62 22.55 -2.70
CA VAL A 340 -10.01 22.37 -2.26
C VAL A 340 -10.87 23.65 -2.35
N GLY A 341 -10.25 24.83 -2.26
CA GLY A 341 -10.93 26.14 -2.42
C GLY A 341 -10.97 26.68 -3.85
N GLN A 342 -10.41 25.97 -4.84
CA GLN A 342 -10.43 26.40 -6.24
C GLN A 342 -11.74 25.94 -6.91
N HIS A 343 -12.24 26.72 -7.87
CA HIS A 343 -13.39 26.35 -8.70
C HIS A 343 -12.88 25.75 -10.02
N GLN A 344 -13.42 24.60 -10.42
CA GLN A 344 -13.12 24.02 -11.73
C GLN A 344 -14.00 24.69 -12.78
N SER A 345 -13.36 25.32 -13.78
CA SER A 345 -14.04 25.93 -14.93
C SER A 345 -14.49 24.90 -15.97
#